data_AF-A0A6N3G5K6-F1
#
_entry.id   AF-A0A6N3G5K6-F1
#
_cell.length_a   1.000
_cell.length_b   1.000
_cell.length_c   1.000
_cell.angle_alpha   90.00
_cell.angle_beta   90.00
_cell.angle_gamma   90.00
#
_symmetry.space_group_name_H-M   'P 1'
#
loop_
_entity.id
_entity.type
_entity.pdbx_description
1 polymer ?
#
loop_
_entity_poly.entity_id
_entity_poly.type
_entity_poly.pdbx_seq_one_letter_code
_entity_poly.pdbx_strand_id
1 'polypeptide(L)' 'MLDFKIFKEEEELEEEKKEPLICTGCKNVITENYFYDKITQQIYCSKECYLEQIEKEYFD' A
#
# COMPACT_ATOMS: atom_id res chain seq x y z
N MET A 1 7.26 -43.55 -32.00
CA MET A 1 8.05 -42.34 -32.29
C MET A 1 7.60 -41.26 -31.33
N LEU A 2 8.58 -40.67 -30.66
CA LEU A 2 8.46 -39.62 -29.66
C LEU A 2 7.80 -38.38 -30.26
N ASP A 3 6.94 -37.69 -29.50
CA ASP A 3 7.06 -36.24 -29.35
C ASP A 3 6.43 -35.83 -28.01
N PHE A 4 7.29 -35.78 -27.01
CA PHE A 4 7.07 -35.09 -25.75
C PHE A 4 6.94 -33.59 -26.04
N LYS A 5 5.71 -33.08 -26.16
CA LYS A 5 5.49 -31.65 -25.92
C LYS A 5 5.39 -31.45 -24.42
N ILE A 6 6.56 -31.33 -23.80
CA ILE A 6 6.72 -30.75 -22.47
C ILE A 6 6.21 -29.31 -22.61
N PHE A 7 4.97 -29.07 -22.20
CA PHE A 7 4.50 -27.72 -21.92
C PHE A 7 5.25 -27.29 -20.67
N LYS A 8 6.37 -26.60 -20.88
CA LYS A 8 7.04 -25.82 -19.87
C LYS A 8 6.12 -24.62 -19.63
N GLU A 9 5.09 -24.81 -18.82
CA GLU A 9 4.39 -23.72 -18.16
C GLU A 9 5.42 -23.11 -17.19
N GLU A 10 6.26 -22.23 -17.75
CA GLU A 10 6.86 -21.15 -16.98
C GLU A 10 5.69 -20.28 -16.55
N GLU A 11 5.04 -20.70 -15.47
CA GLU A 11 4.15 -19.89 -14.67
C GLU A 11 5.05 -18.84 -14.00
N GLU A 12 5.40 -17.82 -14.78
CA GLU A 12 5.85 -16.54 -14.26
C GLU A 12 4.75 -16.08 -13.31
N LEU A 13 4.97 -16.33 -12.01
CA LEU A 13 4.29 -15.63 -10.94
C LEU A 13 4.54 -14.14 -11.20
N GLU A 14 3.63 -13.51 -11.95
CA GLU A 14 3.46 -12.07 -11.90
C GLU A 14 3.23 -11.76 -10.42
N GLU A 15 4.30 -11.38 -9.72
CA GLU A 15 4.21 -10.75 -8.42
C GLU A 15 3.24 -9.58 -8.61
N GLU A 16 1.99 -9.77 -8.18
CA GLU A 16 0.98 -8.72 -8.10
C GLU A 16 1.69 -7.50 -7.50
N LYS A 17 1.96 -6.50 -8.35
CA LYS A 17 2.58 -5.25 -7.93
C LYS A 17 1.58 -4.56 -7.01
N LYS A 18 1.61 -4.89 -5.72
CA LYS A 18 0.88 -4.16 -4.69
C LYS A 18 1.40 -2.75 -4.74
N GLU A 19 0.55 -1.82 -5.19
CA GLU A 19 0.91 -0.42 -5.22
C GLU A 19 1.35 0.01 -3.82
N PRO A 20 2.48 0.74 -3.69
CA PRO A 20 2.97 1.15 -2.39
C PRO A 20 1.94 2.09 -1.75
N LEU A 21 1.50 1.74 -0.54
CA LEU A 21 0.65 2.63 0.25
C LEU A 21 1.48 3.83 0.70
N ILE A 22 0.98 5.05 0.49
CA ILE A 22 1.68 6.29 0.85
C ILE A 22 0.90 7.00 1.96
N CYS A 23 1.60 7.39 3.02
CA CYS A 23 1.02 8.18 4.10
C CYS A 23 0.61 9.58 3.62
N THR A 24 -0.62 9.98 3.92
CA THR A 24 -1.17 11.26 3.48
C THR A 24 -0.48 12.43 4.17
N GLY A 25 -0.18 12.29 5.47
CA GLY A 25 0.43 13.34 6.29
C GLY A 25 1.93 13.54 6.06
N CYS A 26 2.73 12.47 6.08
CA CYS A 26 4.19 12.58 5.96
C CYS A 26 4.76 12.16 4.59
N LYS A 27 3.92 11.71 3.64
CA LYS A 27 4.31 11.25 2.30
C LYS A 27 5.31 10.09 2.26
N ASN A 28 5.54 9.41 3.39
CA ASN A 28 6.38 8.22 3.46
C ASN A 28 5.63 6.99 2.96
N VAL A 29 6.38 6.06 2.35
CA VAL A 29 5.86 4.73 1.99
C VAL A 29 5.56 3.94 3.27
N ILE A 30 4.38 3.37 3.32
CA ILE A 30 3.91 2.53 4.41
C ILE A 30 4.28 1.09 4.07
N THR A 31 5.16 0.52 4.87
CA THR A 31 5.66 -0.86 4.68
C THR A 31 4.95 -1.87 5.56
N GLU A 32 4.17 -1.41 6.55
CA GLU A 32 3.54 -2.25 7.58
C GLU A 32 2.10 -1.79 7.88
N ASN A 33 1.77 -1.55 9.15
CA ASN A 33 0.47 -1.10 9.60
C ASN A 33 0.20 0.35 9.17
N TYR A 34 -1.07 0.63 8.87
CA TYR A 34 -1.55 1.97 8.58
C TYR A 34 -2.79 2.31 9.40
N PHE A 35 -2.98 3.60 9.64
CA PHE A 35 -4.21 4.15 10.17
C PHE A 35 -5.07 4.64 9.00
N TYR A 36 -6.26 4.08 8.85
CA TYR A 36 -7.22 4.50 7.83
C TYR A 36 -8.30 5.37 8.46
N ASP A 37 -8.37 6.62 8.00
CA ASP A 37 -9.47 7.50 8.36
C ASP A 37 -10.67 7.21 7.44
N LYS A 38 -11.75 6.68 8.03
CA LYS A 38 -12.99 6.37 7.31
C LYS A 38 -13.78 7.61 6.89
N ILE A 39 -13.52 8.77 7.50
CA ILE A 39 -14.25 10.00 7.21
C ILE A 39 -13.67 10.63 5.93
N THR A 40 -12.36 10.83 5.89
CA THR A 40 -11.67 11.46 4.76
C THR A 40 -11.21 10.45 3.69
N GLN A 41 -11.31 9.15 3.97
CA GLN A 41 -10.77 8.05 3.16
C GLN A 41 -9.25 8.14 2.98
N GLN A 42 -8.55 8.81 3.88
CA GLN A 42 -7.10 8.99 3.84
C GLN A 42 -6.36 7.93 4.65
N ILE A 43 -5.16 7.60 4.21
CA ILE A 43 -4.27 6.63 4.86
C ILE A 43 -3.12 7.37 5.52
N TYR A 44 -2.78 6.98 6.75
CA TYR A 44 -1.67 7.54 7.52
C TYR A 44 -0.75 6.43 8.04
N CYS A 45 0.53 6.71 8.22
CA CYS A 45 1.50 5.74 8.74
C CYS A 45 1.29 5.40 10.23
N SER A 46 0.63 6.28 10.98
CA SER A 46 0.31 6.06 12.40
C SER A 46 -0.88 6.94 12.81
N LYS A 47 -1.49 6.60 13.96
CA LYS A 47 -2.54 7.43 14.58
C LYS A 47 -1.99 8.81 14.99
N GLU A 48 -0.73 8.87 15.44
CA GLU A 48 -0.09 10.14 15.81
C GLU A 48 0.04 11.05 14.58
N CYS A 49 0.46 10.51 13.43
CA CYS A 49 0.54 11.25 12.19
C CYS A 49 -0.83 11.78 11.74
N TYR A 50 -1.90 11.00 11.95
CA TYR A 50 -3.27 11.48 11.71
C TYR A 50 -3.63 12.67 12.64
N LEU A 51 -3.40 12.55 13.95
CA LEU A 51 -3.73 13.61 14.91
C LEU A 51 -2.96 14.90 14.64
N GLU A 52 -1.66 14.82 14.32
CA GLU A 52 -0.86 15.99 13.94
C GLU A 52 -1.40 16.69 12.69
N GLN A 53 -1.95 15.95 11.72
CA GLN A 53 -2.54 16.54 10.51
C GLN A 53 -3.85 17.24 10.83
N ILE A 54 -4.71 16.64 11.67
CA ILE A 54 -5.96 17.26 12.11
C ILE A 54 -5.68 18.54 12.92
N GLU A 55 -4.68 18.53 13.82
CA GLU A 55 -4.31 19.73 14.57
C GLU A 55 -3.87 20.86 13.62
N LYS A 56 -3.06 20.57 12.61
CA LYS A 56 -2.62 21.58 11.62
C LYS A 56 -3.74 22.09 10.71
N GLU A 57 -4.69 21.24 10.33
CA GLU A 57 -5.75 21.64 9.39
C GLU A 57 -6.87 22.46 10.07
N TYR A 58 -7.13 22.22 11.36
CA TYR A 58 -8.31 22.77 12.04
C TYR A 58 -7.99 23.74 13.18
N PHE A 59 -6.74 23.78 13.69
CA PHE A 59 -6.37 24.58 14.86
C PHE A 59 -5.19 25.53 14.62
N ASP A 60 -4.70 25.65 13.39
CA ASP A 60 -3.70 26.64 12.94
C ASP A 60 -4.39 27.84 12.25
#